data_AF-A0A644YXJ5-F1
#
_entry.id   AF-A0A644YXJ5-F1
#
_cell.length_a   1.000
_cell.length_b   1.000
_cell.length_c   1.000
_cell.angle_alpha   90.00
_cell.angle_beta   90.00
_cell.angle_gamma   90.00
#
_symmetry.space_group_name_H-M   'P 1'
#
loop_
_entity.id
_entity.type
_entity.pdbx_description
1 polymer ?
#
loop_
_entity_poly.entity_id
_entity_poly.type
_entity_poly.pdbx_seq_one_letter_code
_entity_poly.pdbx_strand_id
1 'polypeptide(L)'
;MVNPDRVFEESVRDAFIINPEGRIRAIITYPVSCGRNTYEILRVIDSLQLTDGYNLYTPANWMPGDPVIVPPPHTLEEAMQRTKGESEISANCNSWYLCYKDYNTINNTTQNNNTNSDISSVQKLKKNKFLSQ
;
A
#
# COMPACT_ATOMS: atom_id res chain seq x y z
N MET A 1 23.54 0.34 0.30
CA MET A 1 23.63 -0.47 -0.94
C MET A 1 24.63 0.20 -1.86
N VAL A 2 25.66 -0.52 -2.29
CA VAL A 2 26.63 0.02 -3.26
C VAL A 2 26.31 -0.68 -4.58
N ASN A 3 25.91 0.10 -5.59
CA ASN A 3 25.64 -0.46 -6.91
C ASN A 3 26.96 -1.01 -7.48
N PRO A 4 27.02 -2.30 -7.89
CA PRO A 4 28.22 -2.88 -8.50
C PRO A 4 28.64 -2.15 -9.79
N ASP A 5 27.71 -1.46 -10.46
CA ASP A 5 27.99 -0.68 -11.68
C ASP A 5 28.52 0.74 -11.38
N ARG A 6 28.85 1.10 -10.13
CA ARG A 6 29.49 2.40 -9.83
C ARG A 6 30.93 2.50 -10.37
N VAL A 7 31.42 1.45 -11.03
CA VAL A 7 32.76 1.45 -11.60
C VAL A 7 32.76 2.42 -12.78
N PHE A 8 33.45 3.55 -12.58
CA PHE A 8 33.75 4.63 -13.53
C PHE A 8 32.65 5.72 -13.67
N GLU A 9 32.78 6.76 -12.83
CA GLU A 9 32.43 8.17 -13.11
C GLU A 9 30.98 8.55 -13.47
N GLU A 10 30.06 7.60 -13.59
CA GLU A 10 28.67 7.86 -13.96
C GLU A 10 27.69 7.63 -12.79
N SER A 11 26.63 8.45 -12.75
CA SER A 11 25.57 8.33 -11.74
C SER A 11 24.56 7.27 -12.14
N VAL A 12 24.22 6.38 -11.20
CA VAL A 12 23.15 5.39 -11.38
C VAL A 12 21.78 6.05 -11.24
N ARG A 13 20.75 5.45 -11.86
CA ARG A 13 19.40 6.03 -11.88
C ARG A 13 18.60 5.50 -10.71
N ASP A 14 18.75 6.17 -9.57
CA ASP A 14 17.99 5.85 -8.37
C ASP A 14 16.68 6.64 -8.27
N ALA A 15 15.63 5.97 -7.79
CA ALA A 15 14.37 6.58 -7.39
C ALA A 15 14.10 6.26 -5.92
N PHE A 16 13.98 7.31 -5.11
CA PHE A 16 13.64 7.21 -3.68
C PHE A 16 12.20 7.67 -3.49
N ILE A 17 11.36 6.79 -2.96
CA ILE A 17 9.98 7.13 -2.60
C ILE A 17 9.97 7.42 -1.09
N ILE A 18 9.68 8.66 -0.73
CA ILE A 18 9.73 9.17 0.65
C ILE A 18 8.30 9.53 1.07
N ASN A 19 7.88 9.05 2.25
CA ASN A 19 6.56 9.38 2.79
C ASN A 19 6.54 10.79 3.42
N PRO A 20 5.35 11.32 3.79
CA PRO A 20 5.25 12.63 4.46
C PRO A 20 5.96 12.73 5.82
N GLU A 21 6.35 11.61 6.41
CA GLU A 21 7.11 11.54 7.68
C GLU A 21 8.63 11.55 7.44
N GLY A 22 9.07 11.71 6.19
CA GLY A 22 10.48 11.74 5.82
C GLY A 22 11.16 10.36 5.80
N ARG A 23 10.39 9.26 5.86
CA ARG A 23 10.92 7.89 5.82
C ARG A 23 10.92 7.36 4.39
N ILE A 24 12.01 6.70 4.03
CA ILE A 24 12.14 6.00 2.74
C ILE A 24 11.24 4.76 2.76
N ARG A 25 10.36 4.63 1.77
CA ARG A 25 9.40 3.52 1.64
C ARG A 25 9.79 2.53 0.55
N ALA A 26 10.46 3.00 -0.50
CA ALA A 26 11.00 2.17 -1.56
C ALA A 26 12.23 2.84 -2.18
N ILE A 27 13.15 2.00 -2.65
CA ILE A 27 14.33 2.38 -3.41
C ILE A 27 14.35 1.53 -4.67
N ILE A 28 14.41 2.16 -5.84
CA ILE A 28 14.53 1.47 -7.12
C ILE A 28 15.80 1.96 -7.80
N THR A 29 16.70 1.04 -8.14
CA THR A 29 18.01 1.34 -8.72
C THR A 29 18.09 0.72 -10.10
N TYR A 30 18.33 1.56 -11.12
CA TYR A 30 18.59 1.13 -12.49
C TYR A 30 20.02 1.49 -12.90
N PRO A 31 20.66 0.67 -13.77
CA PRO A 31 21.90 1.07 -14.42
C PRO A 31 21.64 2.24 -15.39
N VAL A 32 22.70 2.96 -15.78
CA VAL A 32 22.62 4.11 -16.69
C VAL A 32 21.96 3.77 -18.02
N SER A 33 22.22 2.54 -18.51
CA SER A 33 21.74 1.99 -19.77
C SER A 33 20.24 1.69 -19.81
N CYS A 34 19.57 1.61 -18.66
CA CYS A 34 18.17 1.23 -18.58
C CYS A 34 17.27 2.42 -18.24
N GLY A 35 16.22 2.62 -19.04
CA GLY A 35 15.18 3.61 -18.75
C GLY A 35 14.28 3.17 -17.59
N ARG A 36 13.86 4.13 -16.77
CA ARG A 36 12.87 3.88 -15.70
C ARG A 36 11.49 3.64 -16.31
N ASN A 37 10.74 2.71 -15.72
CA ASN A 37 9.31 2.59 -16.01
C ASN A 37 8.52 3.50 -15.06
N THR A 38 8.03 4.64 -15.54
CA THR A 38 7.25 5.58 -14.72
C THR A 38 5.95 4.98 -14.22
N TYR A 39 5.32 4.08 -14.99
CA TYR A 39 4.10 3.40 -14.55
C TYR A 39 4.35 2.50 -13.34
N GLU A 40 5.54 1.89 -13.25
CA GLU A 40 5.91 1.10 -12.06
C GLU A 40 6.08 1.99 -10.84
N ILE A 41 6.69 3.18 -11.00
CA ILE A 41 6.82 4.13 -9.90
C ILE A 41 5.43 4.55 -9.38
N LEU A 42 4.49 4.86 -10.27
CA LEU A 42 3.11 5.19 -9.89
C LEU A 42 2.43 4.01 -9.19
N ARG A 43 2.54 2.79 -9.74
CA ARG A 43 1.97 1.57 -9.15
C ARG A 43 2.50 1.30 -7.73
N VAL A 44 3.80 1.51 -7.52
CA VAL A 44 4.43 1.38 -6.19
C VAL A 44 3.89 2.44 -5.23
N ILE A 45 3.71 3.69 -5.67
CA ILE A 45 3.11 4.74 -4.86
C ILE A 45 1.67 4.36 -4.46
N ASP A 46 0.86 3.91 -5.40
CA ASP A 46 -0.52 3.48 -5.15
C ASP A 46 -0.57 2.33 -4.14
N SER A 47 0.31 1.33 -4.30
CA SER A 47 0.44 0.22 -3.35
C SER A 47 0.82 0.68 -1.96
N LEU A 48 1.77 1.62 -1.84
CA LEU A 48 2.20 2.15 -0.54
C LEU A 48 1.09 2.95 0.14
N GLN A 49 0.36 3.76 -0.63
CA GLN A 49 -0.79 4.52 -0.13
C GLN A 49 -1.94 3.60 0.31
N LEU A 50 -2.16 2.49 -0.39
CA LEU A 50 -3.13 1.48 0.01
C LEU A 50 -2.76 0.85 1.37
N THR A 51 -1.49 0.53 1.57
CA THR A 51 -1.00 0.01 2.86
C THR A 51 -1.18 1.04 3.97
N ASP A 52 -0.81 2.29 3.74
CA ASP A 52 -0.88 3.36 4.76
C ASP A 52 -2.32 3.75 5.11
N GLY A 53 -3.23 3.76 4.13
CA GLY A 53 -4.61 4.20 4.32
C GLY A 53 -5.54 3.11 4.83
N TYR A 54 -5.36 1.86 4.37
CA TYR A 54 -6.32 0.78 4.60
C TYR A 54 -5.73 -0.46 5.28
N ASN A 55 -4.42 -0.48 5.55
CA ASN A 55 -3.71 -1.63 6.09
C ASN A 55 -3.91 -2.89 5.23
N LEU A 56 -3.78 -2.76 3.91
CA LEU A 56 -3.89 -3.84 2.93
C LEU A 56 -2.60 -3.97 2.13
N TYR A 57 -2.27 -5.21 1.74
CA TYR A 57 -1.07 -5.54 1.01
C TYR A 57 -1.39 -5.86 -0.45
N THR A 58 -0.41 -5.72 -1.33
CA THR A 58 -0.57 -6.01 -2.75
C THR A 58 0.20 -7.29 -3.11
N PRO A 59 -0.41 -8.22 -3.89
CA PRO A 59 0.29 -9.39 -4.39
C PRO A 59 1.36 -9.03 -5.43
N ALA A 60 2.17 -10.03 -5.80
CA ALA A 60 3.08 -9.90 -6.93
C ALA A 60 2.31 -9.55 -8.22
N ASN A 61 2.88 -8.66 -9.04
CA ASN A 61 2.29 -8.16 -10.29
C ASN A 61 0.91 -7.47 -10.13
N TRP A 62 0.56 -7.04 -8.90
CA TRP A 62 -0.71 -6.34 -8.66
C TRP A 62 -0.81 -5.05 -9.46
N MET A 63 -1.96 -4.85 -10.11
CA MET A 63 -2.36 -3.62 -10.77
C MET A 63 -3.55 -2.96 -10.05
N PRO A 64 -3.72 -1.63 -10.14
CA PRO A 64 -4.89 -0.96 -9.58
C PRO A 64 -6.20 -1.58 -10.11
N GLY A 65 -7.05 -2.03 -9.19
CA GLY A 65 -8.28 -2.77 -9.50
C GLY A 65 -8.20 -4.27 -9.20
N ASP A 66 -7.00 -4.85 -9.12
CA ASP A 66 -6.82 -6.26 -8.76
C ASP A 66 -7.12 -6.50 -7.26
N PRO A 67 -7.48 -7.74 -6.88
CA PRO A 67 -7.66 -8.12 -5.48
C PRO A 67 -6.41 -7.86 -4.63
N VAL A 68 -6.64 -7.44 -3.39
CA VAL A 68 -5.60 -7.09 -2.43
C VAL A 68 -5.58 -8.11 -1.29
N ILE A 69 -4.47 -8.20 -0.58
CA ILE A 69 -4.26 -9.16 0.50
C ILE A 69 -4.52 -8.49 1.86
N VAL A 70 -5.25 -9.18 2.72
CA VAL A 70 -5.39 -8.78 4.13
C VAL A 70 -4.15 -9.24 4.89
N PRO A 71 -3.55 -8.39 5.75
CA PRO A 71 -2.39 -8.77 6.57
C PRO A 71 -2.64 -10.09 7.32
N PRO A 72 -1.63 -10.96 7.46
CA PRO A 72 -1.78 -12.21 8.19
C PRO A 72 -2.14 -11.93 9.66
N PRO A 73 -2.86 -12.86 10.32
CA PRO A 73 -3.16 -12.70 11.73
C PRO A 73 -1.87 -12.80 12.56
N HIS A 74 -1.80 -12.05 13.65
CA HIS A 74 -0.64 -12.08 14.55
C HIS A 74 -0.88 -12.95 15.79
N THR A 75 -2.13 -13.37 16.03
CA THR A 75 -2.51 -14.22 17.16
C THR A 75 -3.14 -15.54 16.70
N LEU A 76 -3.07 -16.56 17.55
CA LEU A 76 -3.72 -17.85 17.32
C LEU A 76 -5.24 -17.69 17.20
N GLU A 77 -5.83 -16.84 18.03
CA GLU A 77 -7.27 -16.59 18.05
C GLU A 77 -7.76 -16.02 16.71
N GLU A 78 -7.09 -15.01 16.18
CA GLU A 78 -7.38 -14.44 14.86
C GLU A 78 -7.21 -15.47 13.73
N ALA A 79 -6.17 -16.31 13.80
CA ALA A 79 -5.96 -17.38 12.83
C ALA A 79 -7.09 -18.43 12.88
N MET A 80 -7.55 -18.78 14.08
CA MET A 80 -8.68 -19.68 14.27
C MET A 80 -9.99 -19.06 13.75
N GLN A 81 -10.25 -17.77 14.01
CA GLN A 81 -11.43 -17.07 13.50
C GLN A 81 -11.48 -17.05 11.97
N ARG A 82 -10.33 -16.82 11.31
CA ARG A 82 -10.23 -16.89 9.84
C ARG A 82 -10.49 -18.29 9.29
N THR A 83 -10.04 -19.32 10.01
CA THR A 83 -10.24 -20.73 9.62
C THR A 83 -11.68 -21.17 9.81
N LYS A 84 -12.36 -20.67 10.85
CA LYS A 84 -13.74 -21.03 11.20
C LYS A 84 -14.81 -20.37 10.33
N GLY A 85 -14.44 -19.41 9.48
CA GLY A 85 -15.40 -18.71 8.62
C GLY A 85 -16.20 -17.61 9.32
N GLU A 86 -15.78 -17.18 10.52
CA GLU A 86 -16.56 -16.27 11.39
C GLU A 86 -16.36 -14.78 11.06
N SER A 87 -15.52 -14.44 10.08
CA SER A 87 -15.22 -13.05 9.70
C SER A 87 -15.62 -12.79 8.24
N GLU A 88 -16.08 -11.57 7.90
CA GLU A 88 -16.40 -11.19 6.51
C GLU A 88 -15.20 -11.38 5.55
N ILE A 89 -13.98 -11.34 6.09
CA ILE A 89 -12.71 -11.57 5.39
C ILE A 89 -12.53 -13.04 4.99
N SER A 90 -13.12 -13.98 5.75
CA SER A 90 -12.90 -15.42 5.60
C SER A 90 -13.47 -16.02 4.31
N ALA A 91 -14.40 -15.33 3.64
CA ALA A 91 -15.07 -15.83 2.44
C ALA A 91 -14.12 -16.02 1.24
N ASN A 92 -12.99 -15.30 1.21
CA ASN A 92 -12.00 -15.39 0.14
C ASN A 92 -10.59 -15.65 0.70
N CYS A 93 -10.49 -16.60 1.63
CA CYS A 93 -9.22 -17.07 2.18
C CYS A 93 -8.86 -18.46 1.64
N ASN A 94 -7.69 -18.57 1.02
CA ASN A 94 -7.14 -19.89 0.65
C ASN A 94 -6.55 -20.60 1.87
N SER A 95 -6.07 -19.83 2.85
CA SER A 95 -5.47 -20.33 4.08
C SER A 95 -5.59 -19.26 5.17
N TRP A 96 -5.38 -19.63 6.43
CA TRP A 96 -5.51 -18.73 7.58
C TRP A 96 -4.63 -17.47 7.48
N TYR A 97 -3.50 -17.55 6.78
CA TYR A 97 -2.55 -16.44 6.58
C TYR A 97 -2.74 -15.71 5.23
N LEU A 98 -3.53 -16.26 4.30
CA LEU A 98 -3.68 -15.73 2.95
C LEU A 98 -5.16 -15.54 2.60
N CYS A 99 -5.58 -14.29 2.69
CA CYS A 99 -6.93 -13.85 2.41
C CYS A 99 -6.92 -12.69 1.43
N TYR A 100 -7.80 -12.75 0.45
CA TYR A 100 -7.97 -11.72 -0.55
C TYR A 100 -9.23 -10.90 -0.29
N LYS A 101 -9.20 -9.62 -0.68
CA LYS A 101 -10.32 -8.71 -0.64
C LYS A 101 -10.41 -7.98 -1.98
N ASP A 102 -11.61 -7.86 -2.53
CA ASP A 102 -11.81 -7.14 -3.77
C ASP A 102 -11.61 -5.63 -3.61
N TYR A 103 -10.93 -5.01 -4.57
CA TYR A 103 -10.61 -3.58 -4.57
C TYR A 103 -11.87 -2.71 -4.57
N ASN A 104 -12.90 -3.10 -5.34
CA ASN A 104 -14.15 -2.35 -5.46
C ASN A 104 -14.91 -2.23 -4.13
N THR A 105 -14.80 -3.24 -3.27
CA THR A 105 -15.42 -3.24 -1.94
C THR A 105 -14.84 -2.12 -1.07
N ILE A 106 -13.56 -1.81 -1.23
CA ILE A 106 -12.86 -0.73 -0.49
C ILE A 106 -13.39 0.64 -0.91
N ASN A 107 -13.49 0.87 -2.23
CA ASN A 107 -13.95 2.16 -2.76
C ASN A 107 -15.40 2.45 -2.38
N ASN A 108 -16.27 1.43 -2.34
CA ASN A 108 -17.66 1.59 -1.94
C ASN A 108 -17.81 1.91 -0.43
N THR A 109 -16.97 1.34 0.43
CA THR A 109 -16.91 1.76 1.85
C THR A 109 -16.53 3.23 1.97
N THR A 110 -15.58 3.71 1.15
CA THR A 110 -15.15 5.12 1.14
C THR A 110 -16.23 6.05 0.60
N GLN A 111 -17.07 5.62 -0.35
CA GLN A 111 -18.19 6.43 -0.86
C GLN A 111 -19.38 6.48 0.11
N ASN A 112 -19.75 5.37 0.74
CA ASN A 112 -20.87 5.33 1.68
C ASN A 112 -20.62 6.13 2.96
N ASN A 113 -19.35 6.26 3.37
CA ASN A 113 -18.95 7.11 4.50
C ASN A 113 -18.95 8.62 4.15
N ASN A 114 -19.08 8.99 2.88
CA ASN A 114 -19.18 10.39 2.44
C ASN A 114 -20.64 10.85 2.24
N THR A 115 -21.63 9.97 2.40
CA THR A 115 -23.05 10.33 2.25
C THR A 115 -23.82 10.50 3.56
N ASN A 116 -23.19 10.40 4.74
CA ASN A 116 -23.85 10.82 5.98
C ASN A 116 -22.85 11.40 7.00
N SER A 117 -23.09 12.66 7.35
CA SER A 117 -22.47 13.51 8.38
C SER A 117 -21.00 13.95 8.22
N ASP A 118 -20.84 15.26 8.05
CA ASP A 118 -19.69 16.10 8.42
C ASP A 118 -18.48 16.19 7.48
N ILE A 119 -18.72 16.82 6.33
CA ILE A 119 -17.70 17.45 5.46
C ILE A 119 -16.84 18.51 6.21
N SER A 120 -17.22 18.91 7.43
CA SER A 120 -16.46 19.85 8.26
C SER A 120 -15.28 19.20 9.03
N SER A 121 -15.26 17.87 9.19
CA SER A 121 -14.29 17.16 10.03
C SER A 121 -13.05 16.68 9.26
N VAL A 122 -13.23 16.26 8.00
CA VAL A 122 -12.13 15.77 7.14
C VAL A 122 -11.20 16.91 6.69
N GLN A 123 -11.74 18.11 6.47
CA GLN A 123 -10.94 19.29 6.15
C GLN A 123 -10.18 19.83 7.38
N LYS A 124 -10.69 19.62 8.60
CA LYS A 124 -10.01 20.02 9.85
C LYS A 124 -8.79 19.14 10.17
N LEU A 125 -8.85 17.84 9.89
CA LEU A 125 -7.72 16.91 10.09
C LEU A 125 -6.57 17.12 9.10
N LYS A 126 -6.87 17.49 7.84
CA LYS A 126 -5.82 17.83 6.86
C LYS A 126 -5.16 19.19 7.13
N LYS A 127 -5.87 20.15 7.75
CA LYS A 127 -5.34 21.49 8.04
C LYS A 127 -4.54 21.55 9.36
N ASN A 128 -4.90 20.76 10.36
CA ASN A 128 -4.22 20.78 11.66
C ASN A 128 -2.89 20.01 11.70
N LYS A 129 -2.61 19.11 10.75
CA LYS A 129 -1.30 18.43 10.66
C LYS A 129 -0.24 19.25 9.91
N PHE A 130 -0.64 20.33 9.23
CA PHE A 130 0.25 21.25 8.50
C PHE A 130 0.75 22.44 9.33
N LEU A 131 0.27 22.60 10.57
CA LEU A 131 0.61 23.74 11.46
C LEU A 131 1.21 23.31 12.80
N SER A 132 1.64 22.06 12.95
CA SER A 132 2.40 21.60 14.11
C SER A 132 3.60 20.76 13.67
N GLN A 133 4.51 21.40 12.94
CA GLN A 133 5.97 21.26 13.02
C GLN A 133 6.61 22.23 12.02
#